data_AF-A0A7J3MJF7-F1
#
_entry.id   AF-A0A7J3MJF7-F1
#
_cell.length_a   1.000
_cell.length_b   1.000
_cell.length_c   1.000
_cell.angle_alpha   90.00
_cell.angle_beta   90.00
_cell.angle_gamma   90.00
#
_symmetry.space_group_name_H-M   'P 1'
#
loop_
_entity.id
_entity.type
_entity.pdbx_description
1 polymer ?
#
loop_
_entity_poly.entity_id
_entity_poly.type
_entity_poly.pdbx_seq_one_letter_code
_entity_poly.pdbx_strand_id
1 'polypeptide(L)'
;MSGEASGRKPLRDISGEYRDLYTRVMESNDKERISFMLVFYDWINDFMREAVDENERAFVTRSAFAIVKRLLDSKLDGTRLIKIGQIVDELRSSRGDRDALFVAEHLKLQLFEDCGLDSEKPDLELVDKYLNYWTEASRKEEVAITYYRRDENGEIVTDNERVASAGPSFFKHCSAECVEWFYSMELKPIDYTPESLMELDKIIDAHWPRELFREISIDSEEPQSIILLRLVLMTGSYLGEVLVRNLGGRWERTEDLGWHVCLKDTRVNVFNIAENSFRESSSFYNTFKLLEKTKT
;
A
#
# COMPACT_ATOMS: atom_id res chain seq x y z
N MET A 1 11.51 32.16 -16.96
CA MET A 1 12.52 31.86 -15.93
C MET A 1 12.17 32.75 -14.76
N SER A 2 11.56 32.27 -13.68
CA SER A 2 11.99 31.19 -12.80
C SER A 2 10.78 30.36 -12.31
N GLY A 3 10.83 29.06 -12.56
CA GLY A 3 10.12 28.08 -11.74
C GLY A 3 11.09 27.63 -10.67
N GLU A 4 10.74 27.81 -9.40
CA GLU A 4 11.37 27.17 -8.23
C GLU A 4 10.70 27.70 -6.95
N ALA A 5 9.62 27.05 -6.51
CA ALA A 5 9.09 27.19 -5.13
C ALA A 5 8.00 26.15 -4.77
N SER A 6 7.74 25.13 -5.60
CA SER A 6 6.63 24.19 -5.35
C SER A 6 7.01 22.96 -4.54
N GLY A 7 8.31 22.61 -4.44
CA GLY A 7 8.76 21.32 -3.87
C GLY A 7 8.99 21.29 -2.35
N ARG A 8 9.11 22.43 -1.67
CA ARG A 8 9.54 22.49 -0.25
C ARG A 8 8.44 22.29 0.81
N LYS A 9 7.18 22.14 0.42
CA LYS A 9 6.04 22.00 1.35
C LYS A 9 5.81 20.57 1.89
N PRO A 10 5.85 19.50 1.08
CA PRO A 10 5.35 18.18 1.50
C PRO A 10 6.06 17.57 2.71
N LEU A 11 7.39 17.68 2.78
CA LEU A 11 8.22 17.11 3.87
C LEU A 11 8.13 17.89 5.18
N ARG A 12 7.87 19.20 5.10
CA ARG A 12 7.89 20.10 6.26
C ARG A 12 6.68 19.88 7.16
N ASP A 13 5.53 19.57 6.56
CA ASP A 13 4.29 19.29 7.29
C ASP A 13 4.37 17.93 8.01
N ILE A 14 4.83 16.88 7.33
CA ILE A 14 5.06 15.54 7.93
C ILE A 14 6.05 15.59 9.09
N SER A 15 7.12 16.38 8.96
CA SER A 15 8.16 16.50 9.99
C SER A 15 7.62 17.07 11.31
N GLY A 16 6.58 17.92 11.23
CA GLY A 16 5.90 18.46 12.41
C GLY A 16 5.08 17.38 13.11
N GLU A 17 4.20 16.72 12.36
CA GLU A 17 3.32 15.65 12.89
C GLU A 17 4.11 14.48 13.47
N TYR A 18 5.21 14.10 12.79
CA TYR A 18 6.12 13.09 13.28
C TYR A 18 6.73 13.46 14.63
N ARG A 19 7.18 14.71 14.78
CA ARG A 19 7.74 15.20 16.03
C ARG A 19 6.70 15.20 17.15
N ASP A 20 5.47 15.57 16.84
CA ASP A 20 4.38 15.58 17.81
C ASP A 20 3.98 14.16 18.25
N LEU A 21 3.91 13.20 17.31
CA LEU A 21 3.71 11.79 17.64
C LEU A 21 4.86 11.25 18.51
N TYR A 22 6.10 11.48 18.09
CA TYR A 22 7.29 11.04 18.82
C TYR A 22 7.28 11.58 20.25
N THR A 23 7.06 12.88 20.42
CA THR A 23 7.01 13.53 21.75
C THR A 23 5.95 12.90 22.63
N ARG A 24 4.72 12.73 22.12
CA ARG A 24 3.63 12.08 22.87
C ARG A 24 3.98 10.67 23.33
N VAL A 25 4.61 9.87 22.46
CA VAL A 25 5.01 8.49 22.82
C VAL A 25 6.09 8.51 23.89
N MET A 26 7.11 9.37 23.75
CA MET A 26 8.19 9.49 24.73
C MET A 26 7.70 9.94 26.12
N GLU A 27 6.60 10.70 26.18
CA GLU A 27 5.97 11.15 27.43
C GLU A 27 4.98 10.14 28.03
N SER A 28 4.62 9.06 27.32
CA SER A 28 3.55 8.14 27.70
C SER A 28 3.88 7.20 28.88
N ASN A 29 5.14 7.13 29.32
CA ASN A 29 5.69 6.13 30.27
C ASN A 29 5.49 4.65 29.86
N ASP A 30 4.94 4.38 28.67
CA ASP A 30 4.79 3.03 28.11
C ASP A 30 6.11 2.61 27.45
N LYS A 31 6.86 1.74 28.14
CA LYS A 31 8.22 1.37 27.74
C LYS A 31 8.23 0.61 26.43
N GLU A 32 7.22 -0.22 26.20
CA GLU A 32 7.07 -1.03 25.01
C GLU A 32 6.79 -0.16 23.78
N ARG A 33 5.88 0.82 23.89
CA ARG A 33 5.61 1.81 22.84
C ARG A 33 6.81 2.71 22.57
N ILE A 34 7.52 3.13 23.62
CA ILE A 34 8.77 3.90 23.48
C ILE A 34 9.82 3.08 22.71
N SER A 35 10.03 1.81 23.10
CA SER A 35 10.99 0.94 22.43
C SER A 35 10.64 0.74 20.96
N PHE A 36 9.36 0.52 20.66
CA PHE A 36 8.86 0.44 19.29
C PHE A 36 9.17 1.74 18.53
N MET A 37 8.77 2.90 19.06
CA MET A 37 8.97 4.19 18.38
C MET A 37 10.44 4.50 18.08
N LEU A 38 11.37 4.08 18.94
CA LEU A 38 12.81 4.26 18.70
C LEU A 38 13.30 3.47 17.49
N VAL A 39 12.84 2.22 17.31
CA VAL A 39 13.18 1.43 16.10
C VAL A 39 12.73 2.15 14.83
N PHE A 40 11.49 2.66 14.83
CA PHE A 40 10.96 3.40 13.69
C PHE A 40 11.64 4.75 13.47
N TYR A 41 12.08 5.41 14.55
CA TYR A 41 12.86 6.63 14.47
C TYR A 41 14.20 6.40 13.78
N ASP A 42 14.91 5.33 14.14
CA ASP A 42 16.15 4.98 13.49
C ASP A 42 15.92 4.59 12.03
N TRP A 43 14.88 3.80 11.75
CA TRP A 43 14.52 3.40 10.39
C TRP A 43 14.22 4.59 9.47
N ILE A 44 13.41 5.55 9.92
CA ILE A 44 13.12 6.76 9.14
C ILE A 44 14.41 7.59 8.95
N ASN A 45 15.24 7.73 9.98
CA ASN A 45 16.46 8.53 9.87
C ASN A 45 17.51 7.94 8.95
N ASP A 46 17.68 6.62 8.93
CA ASP A 46 18.61 5.94 8.05
C ASP A 46 18.24 6.21 6.59
N PHE A 47 16.97 6.00 6.25
CA PHE A 47 16.43 6.32 4.93
C PHE A 47 16.57 7.82 4.58
N MET A 48 16.37 8.71 5.55
CA MET A 48 16.56 10.16 5.33
C MET A 48 18.02 10.56 5.09
N ARG A 49 19.01 9.74 5.45
CA ARG A 49 20.44 10.01 5.23
C ARG A 49 20.92 9.61 3.83
N GLU A 50 20.16 8.80 3.11
CA GLU A 50 20.51 8.38 1.77
C GLU A 50 20.34 9.48 0.71
N ALA A 51 21.09 9.32 -0.38
CA ALA A 51 21.00 10.15 -1.58
C ALA A 51 19.84 9.70 -2.50
N VAL A 52 18.63 9.61 -1.94
CA VAL A 52 17.38 9.37 -2.70
C VAL A 52 16.72 10.67 -3.11
N ASP A 53 15.95 10.63 -4.22
CA ASP A 53 15.15 11.74 -4.74
C ASP A 53 14.22 12.31 -3.64
N GLU A 54 13.96 13.62 -3.65
CA GLU A 54 13.13 14.27 -2.62
C GLU A 54 11.70 13.72 -2.59
N ASN A 55 11.14 13.31 -3.74
CA ASN A 55 9.77 12.79 -3.81
C ASN A 55 9.69 11.35 -3.31
N GLU A 56 10.66 10.51 -3.70
CA GLU A 56 10.84 9.17 -3.14
C GLU A 56 10.95 9.25 -1.62
N ARG A 57 11.77 10.18 -1.13
CA ARG A 57 11.97 10.39 0.28
C ARG A 57 10.68 10.77 1.02
N ALA A 58 9.92 11.69 0.44
CA ALA A 58 8.65 12.14 0.99
C ALA A 58 7.62 11.00 1.01
N PHE A 59 7.57 10.19 -0.05
CA PHE A 59 6.62 9.09 -0.17
C PHE A 59 6.86 8.01 0.88
N VAL A 60 8.09 7.48 0.97
CA VAL A 60 8.45 6.44 1.93
C VAL A 60 8.26 6.94 3.37
N THR A 61 8.65 8.18 3.66
CA THR A 61 8.45 8.78 4.99
C THR A 61 6.96 8.84 5.35
N ARG A 62 6.07 9.20 4.41
CA ARG A 62 4.62 9.19 4.65
C ARG A 62 4.10 7.79 4.92
N SER A 63 4.48 6.82 4.08
CA SER A 63 4.01 5.44 4.23
C SER A 63 4.46 4.86 5.56
N ALA A 64 5.74 4.98 5.91
CA ALA A 64 6.29 4.53 7.19
C ALA A 64 5.58 5.21 8.37
N PHE A 65 5.43 6.54 8.33
CA PHE A 65 4.75 7.30 9.39
C PHE A 65 3.29 6.87 9.59
N ALA A 66 2.55 6.73 8.49
CA ALA A 66 1.16 6.29 8.50
C ALA A 66 0.99 4.93 9.21
N ILE A 67 1.86 3.97 8.88
CA ILE A 67 1.81 2.63 9.47
C ILE A 67 2.19 2.65 10.94
N VAL A 68 3.23 3.40 11.31
CA VAL A 68 3.65 3.56 12.72
C VAL A 68 2.54 4.14 13.56
N LYS A 69 1.93 5.22 13.07
CA LYS A 69 0.81 5.87 13.74
C LYS A 69 -0.33 4.88 13.94
N ARG A 70 -0.73 4.15 12.90
CA ARG A 70 -1.80 3.14 13.00
C ARG A 70 -1.43 2.01 13.95
N LEU A 71 -0.18 1.53 13.97
CA LEU A 71 0.27 0.47 14.88
C LEU A 71 0.22 0.94 16.34
N LEU A 72 0.64 2.18 16.60
CA LEU A 72 0.54 2.78 17.93
C LEU A 72 -0.91 3.03 18.36
N ASP A 73 -1.78 3.43 17.45
CA ASP A 73 -3.20 3.67 17.74
C ASP A 73 -4.03 2.37 17.80
N SER A 74 -3.43 1.24 17.37
CA SER A 74 -4.07 -0.07 17.36
C SER A 74 -4.28 -0.68 18.75
N LYS A 75 -5.01 -1.80 18.78
CA LYS A 75 -5.25 -2.61 19.98
C LYS A 75 -4.11 -3.60 20.31
N LEU A 76 -2.96 -3.51 19.63
CA LEU A 76 -1.82 -4.37 19.93
C LEU A 76 -1.29 -4.10 21.34
N ASP A 77 -0.96 -5.17 22.05
CA ASP A 77 -0.19 -5.07 23.28
C ASP A 77 1.29 -4.76 23.00
N GLY A 78 2.01 -4.36 24.04
CA GLY A 78 3.43 -4.05 23.95
C GLY A 78 4.31 -5.22 23.47
N THR A 79 3.89 -6.47 23.68
CA THR A 79 4.65 -7.65 23.24
C THR A 79 4.62 -7.76 21.71
N ARG A 80 3.44 -7.58 21.11
CA ARG A 80 3.30 -7.58 19.64
C ARG A 80 4.00 -6.39 19.01
N LEU A 81 3.92 -5.21 19.62
CA LEU A 81 4.65 -4.03 19.14
C LEU A 81 6.16 -4.27 19.17
N ILE A 82 6.72 -4.76 20.27
CA ILE A 82 8.15 -5.12 20.34
C ILE A 82 8.53 -6.11 19.24
N LYS A 83 7.72 -7.14 19.02
CA LYS A 83 7.98 -8.14 17.99
C LYS A 83 7.97 -7.54 16.58
N ILE A 84 7.05 -6.63 16.29
CA ILE A 84 7.05 -5.89 15.02
C ILE A 84 8.33 -5.06 14.90
N GLY A 85 8.73 -4.35 15.95
CA GLY A 85 9.99 -3.60 15.98
C GLY A 85 11.20 -4.50 15.68
N GLN A 86 11.28 -5.68 16.28
CA GLN A 86 12.35 -6.65 15.99
C GLN A 86 12.35 -7.11 14.53
N ILE A 87 11.18 -7.41 13.96
CA ILE A 87 11.07 -7.79 12.54
C ILE A 87 11.56 -6.66 11.63
N VAL A 88 11.15 -5.42 11.91
CA VAL A 88 11.60 -4.24 11.15
C VAL A 88 13.11 -4.07 11.25
N ASP A 89 13.69 -4.24 12.44
CA ASP A 89 15.13 -4.10 12.66
C ASP A 89 15.95 -5.22 11.97
N GLU A 90 15.46 -6.47 12.01
CA GLU A 90 16.06 -7.61 11.31
C GLU A 90 16.02 -7.41 9.78
N LEU A 91 14.91 -6.91 9.24
CA LEU A 91 14.76 -6.63 7.80
C LEU A 91 15.64 -5.46 7.36
N ARG A 92 15.72 -4.40 8.19
CA ARG A 92 16.66 -3.29 7.99
C ARG A 92 18.11 -3.77 7.90
N SER A 93 18.51 -4.64 8.83
CA SER A 93 19.90 -5.10 8.95
C SER A 93 20.32 -6.06 7.84
N SER A 94 19.38 -6.78 7.22
CA SER A 94 19.67 -7.82 6.23
C SER A 94 19.61 -7.34 4.78
N ARG A 95 18.75 -6.38 4.42
CA ARG A 95 18.46 -6.07 3.01
C ARG A 95 18.98 -4.74 2.48
N GLY A 96 19.69 -3.95 3.30
CA GLY A 96 20.10 -2.61 2.91
C GLY A 96 18.91 -1.67 2.70
N ASP A 97 19.18 -0.39 2.50
CA ASP A 97 18.22 0.66 2.85
C ASP A 97 17.02 0.83 1.88
N ARG A 98 16.98 0.12 0.74
CA ARG A 98 15.90 0.24 -0.28
C ARG A 98 14.58 -0.45 0.07
N ASP A 99 14.50 -1.12 1.21
CA ASP A 99 13.37 -1.99 1.60
C ASP A 99 12.40 -1.33 2.59
N ALA A 100 12.56 -0.05 2.93
CA ALA A 100 11.65 0.62 3.85
C ALA A 100 10.19 0.65 3.33
N LEU A 101 10.00 0.93 2.04
CA LEU A 101 8.67 0.87 1.44
C LEU A 101 8.11 -0.57 1.42
N PHE A 102 8.98 -1.55 1.20
CA PHE A 102 8.61 -2.96 1.18
C PHE A 102 8.09 -3.42 2.54
N VAL A 103 8.83 -3.15 3.62
CA VAL A 103 8.44 -3.50 4.99
C VAL A 103 7.16 -2.77 5.40
N ALA A 104 7.06 -1.48 5.06
CA ALA A 104 5.86 -0.69 5.29
C ALA A 104 4.61 -1.36 4.66
N GLU A 105 4.64 -1.62 3.35
CA GLU A 105 3.49 -2.22 2.68
C GLU A 105 3.20 -3.63 3.22
N HIS A 106 4.19 -4.45 3.55
CA HIS A 106 3.94 -5.78 4.15
C HIS A 106 3.19 -5.70 5.48
N LEU A 107 3.63 -4.81 6.37
CA LEU A 107 2.96 -4.56 7.66
C LEU A 107 1.52 -4.11 7.45
N LYS A 108 1.30 -3.19 6.51
CA LYS A 108 -0.04 -2.70 6.16
C LYS A 108 -0.94 -3.84 5.69
N LEU A 109 -0.51 -4.59 4.69
CA LEU A 109 -1.29 -5.64 4.04
C LEU A 109 -1.71 -6.74 5.02
N GLN A 110 -0.76 -7.29 5.78
CA GLN A 110 -1.06 -8.48 6.56
C GLN A 110 -1.61 -8.17 7.95
N LEU A 111 -1.18 -7.08 8.59
CA LEU A 111 -1.71 -6.76 9.92
C LEU A 111 -3.03 -6.00 9.83
N PHE A 112 -3.12 -4.97 8.99
CA PHE A 112 -4.31 -4.14 8.97
C PHE A 112 -5.41 -4.69 8.09
N GLU A 113 -5.08 -5.11 6.87
CA GLU A 113 -6.10 -5.56 5.91
C GLU A 113 -6.57 -6.98 6.23
N ASP A 114 -5.64 -7.91 6.48
CA ASP A 114 -6.00 -9.31 6.75
C ASP A 114 -6.47 -9.55 8.18
N CYS A 115 -5.75 -9.03 9.18
CA CYS A 115 -6.15 -9.24 10.57
C CYS A 115 -7.21 -8.25 11.04
N GLY A 116 -7.55 -7.24 10.22
CA GLY A 116 -8.51 -6.21 10.57
C GLY A 116 -8.07 -5.43 11.81
N LEU A 117 -6.80 -5.01 11.89
CA LEU A 117 -6.24 -4.43 13.13
C LEU A 117 -6.95 -3.13 13.57
N ASP A 118 -7.50 -2.39 12.60
CA ASP A 118 -8.31 -1.18 12.83
C ASP A 118 -9.82 -1.49 13.04
N SER A 119 -10.20 -2.76 12.98
CA SER A 119 -11.60 -3.18 13.19
C SER A 119 -11.97 -3.21 14.68
N GLU A 120 -13.28 -3.28 14.95
CA GLU A 120 -13.76 -3.47 16.32
C GLU A 120 -13.26 -4.77 16.96
N LYS A 121 -13.02 -5.81 16.15
CA LYS A 121 -12.64 -7.15 16.61
C LYS A 121 -11.50 -7.70 15.74
N PRO A 122 -10.26 -7.26 15.98
CA PRO A 122 -9.11 -7.74 15.23
C PRO A 122 -8.87 -9.23 15.50
N ASP A 123 -8.43 -9.97 14.48
CA ASP A 123 -8.04 -11.38 14.61
C ASP A 123 -6.60 -11.47 15.13
N LEU A 124 -6.45 -11.39 16.46
CA LEU A 124 -5.14 -11.40 17.10
C LEU A 124 -4.39 -12.73 16.95
N GLU A 125 -5.11 -13.84 16.73
CA GLU A 125 -4.47 -15.13 16.45
C GLU A 125 -3.85 -15.13 15.05
N LEU A 126 -4.53 -14.51 14.08
CA LEU A 126 -3.99 -14.29 12.74
C LEU A 126 -2.80 -13.31 12.77
N VAL A 127 -2.85 -12.26 13.59
CA VAL A 127 -1.69 -11.38 13.83
C VAL A 127 -0.51 -12.21 14.29
N ASP A 128 -0.68 -13.06 15.30
CA ASP A 128 0.40 -13.88 15.84
C ASP A 128 0.96 -14.85 14.78
N LYS A 129 0.09 -15.41 13.93
CA LYS A 129 0.51 -16.26 12.81
C LYS A 129 1.42 -15.50 11.85
N TYR A 130 1.02 -14.30 11.43
CA TYR A 130 1.83 -13.45 10.56
C TYR A 130 3.15 -13.05 11.20
N LEU A 131 3.12 -12.57 12.45
CA LEU A 131 4.34 -12.18 13.15
C LEU A 131 5.29 -13.36 13.33
N ASN A 132 4.79 -14.57 13.60
CA ASN A 132 5.63 -15.78 13.69
C ASN A 132 6.28 -16.13 12.34
N TYR A 133 5.49 -16.14 11.27
CA TYR A 133 6.01 -16.38 9.92
C TYR A 133 7.09 -15.36 9.56
N TRP A 134 6.84 -14.07 9.81
CA TRP A 134 7.81 -13.01 9.53
C TRP A 134 9.08 -13.11 10.35
N THR A 135 9.01 -13.42 11.64
CA THR A 135 10.23 -13.62 12.45
C THR A 135 11.10 -14.76 11.90
N GLU A 136 10.50 -15.79 11.30
CA GLU A 136 11.28 -16.84 10.65
C GLU A 136 11.81 -16.41 9.29
N ALA A 137 10.98 -15.76 8.48
CA ALA A 137 11.30 -15.33 7.12
C ALA A 137 12.34 -14.20 7.08
N SER A 138 12.27 -13.23 8.01
CA SER A 138 13.23 -12.12 8.14
C SER A 138 14.64 -12.62 8.38
N ARG A 139 14.80 -13.69 9.17
CA ARG A 139 16.10 -14.31 9.47
C ARG A 139 16.70 -15.08 8.30
N LYS A 140 15.88 -15.48 7.34
CA LYS A 140 16.30 -16.26 6.16
C LYS A 140 16.41 -15.42 4.90
N GLU A 141 16.10 -14.13 4.96
CA GLU A 141 15.98 -13.23 3.79
C GLU A 141 14.89 -13.67 2.79
N GLU A 142 13.93 -14.52 3.21
CA GLU A 142 12.89 -15.12 2.37
C GLU A 142 11.50 -14.53 2.66
N VAL A 143 11.40 -13.21 2.86
CA VAL A 143 10.08 -12.60 3.07
C VAL A 143 9.29 -12.59 1.76
N ALA A 144 8.39 -13.55 1.63
CA ALA A 144 7.35 -13.59 0.60
C ALA A 144 5.99 -13.20 1.20
N ILE A 145 5.16 -12.49 0.43
CA ILE A 145 3.76 -12.25 0.79
C ILE A 145 3.03 -13.60 0.77
N THR A 146 2.69 -14.07 1.96
CA THR A 146 1.81 -15.22 2.17
C THR A 146 0.48 -14.69 2.66
N TYR A 147 -0.64 -15.24 2.19
CA TYR A 147 -1.96 -14.93 2.73
C TYR A 147 -2.44 -16.08 3.59
N TYR A 148 -3.20 -15.78 4.64
CA TYR A 148 -3.86 -16.76 5.48
C TYR A 148 -5.37 -16.47 5.54
N ARG A 149 -6.17 -17.52 5.68
CA ARG A 149 -7.61 -17.43 5.93
C ARG A 149 -8.03 -18.44 6.99
N ARG A 150 -9.22 -18.25 7.57
CA ARG A 150 -9.86 -19.32 8.34
C ARG A 150 -10.62 -20.26 7.40
N ASP A 151 -10.48 -21.55 7.62
CA ASP A 151 -11.29 -22.56 6.95
C ASP A 151 -12.66 -22.73 7.62
N GLU A 152 -13.47 -23.67 7.15
CA GLU A 152 -14.80 -23.96 7.69
C GLU A 152 -14.77 -24.45 9.15
N ASN A 153 -13.62 -24.95 9.61
CA ASN A 153 -13.38 -25.41 10.98
C ASN A 153 -12.83 -24.30 11.88
N GLY A 154 -12.55 -23.12 11.31
CA GLY A 154 -11.93 -22.00 12.01
C GLY A 154 -10.41 -22.09 12.12
N GLU A 155 -9.77 -23.07 11.48
CA GLU A 155 -8.30 -23.21 11.47
C GLU A 155 -7.65 -22.23 10.50
N ILE A 156 -6.50 -21.68 10.89
CA ILE A 156 -5.74 -20.75 10.04
C ILE A 156 -4.92 -21.56 9.03
N VAL A 157 -5.28 -21.44 7.76
CA VAL A 157 -4.65 -22.12 6.62
C VAL A 157 -4.08 -21.12 5.63
N THR A 158 -3.07 -21.53 4.86
CA THR A 158 -2.51 -20.71 3.78
C THR A 158 -3.56 -20.49 2.70
N ASP A 159 -3.78 -19.24 2.31
CA ASP A 159 -4.72 -18.85 1.26
C ASP A 159 -4.00 -18.74 -0.08
N ASN A 160 -3.53 -19.88 -0.57
CA ASN A 160 -2.86 -20.00 -1.87
C ASN A 160 -3.84 -19.70 -3.03
N GLU A 161 -5.14 -19.73 -2.77
CA GLU A 161 -6.17 -19.48 -3.77
C GLU A 161 -6.55 -18.00 -3.89
N ARG A 162 -6.23 -17.13 -2.91
CA ARG A 162 -6.66 -15.71 -2.94
C ARG A 162 -6.33 -15.00 -4.25
N VAL A 163 -5.13 -15.27 -4.79
CA VAL A 163 -4.69 -14.74 -6.08
C VAL A 163 -5.26 -15.56 -7.24
N ALA A 164 -5.38 -16.88 -7.09
CA ALA A 164 -5.89 -17.80 -8.12
C ALA A 164 -7.42 -17.69 -8.36
N SER A 165 -8.19 -17.27 -7.35
CA SER A 165 -9.63 -17.01 -7.38
C SER A 165 -9.95 -15.58 -7.79
N ALA A 166 -8.99 -14.85 -8.39
CA ALA A 166 -9.18 -13.49 -8.85
C ALA A 166 -10.49 -13.37 -9.66
N GLY A 167 -11.31 -12.40 -9.28
CA GLY A 167 -12.64 -12.15 -9.82
C GLY A 167 -13.27 -10.90 -9.22
N PRO A 168 -14.52 -10.56 -9.54
CA PRO A 168 -15.11 -9.26 -9.21
C PRO A 168 -15.10 -8.95 -7.71
N SER A 169 -15.31 -9.96 -6.86
CA SER A 169 -15.27 -9.80 -5.40
C SER A 169 -13.86 -9.45 -4.90
N PHE A 170 -12.82 -10.08 -5.47
CA PHE A 170 -11.43 -9.76 -5.16
C PHE A 170 -11.06 -8.35 -5.63
N PHE A 171 -11.48 -7.94 -6.83
CA PHE A 171 -11.23 -6.58 -7.31
C PHE A 171 -11.95 -5.53 -6.47
N LYS A 172 -13.18 -5.79 -6.03
CA LYS A 172 -13.87 -4.90 -5.09
C LYS A 172 -13.13 -4.76 -3.75
N HIS A 173 -12.45 -5.81 -3.29
CA HIS A 173 -11.58 -5.74 -2.12
C HIS A 173 -10.33 -4.88 -2.43
N CYS A 174 -9.60 -5.16 -3.50
CA CYS A 174 -8.44 -4.36 -3.91
C CYS A 174 -8.80 -2.88 -4.17
N SER A 175 -9.99 -2.59 -4.68
CA SER A 175 -10.45 -1.23 -4.87
C SER A 175 -10.68 -0.51 -3.54
N ALA A 176 -11.18 -1.23 -2.52
CA ALA A 176 -11.36 -0.68 -1.17
C ALA A 176 -10.01 -0.43 -0.51
N GLU A 177 -9.01 -1.29 -0.72
CA GLU A 177 -7.65 -1.04 -0.26
C GLU A 177 -7.06 0.24 -0.85
N CYS A 178 -7.39 0.58 -2.10
CA CYS A 178 -6.98 1.87 -2.69
C CYS A 178 -7.56 3.06 -1.91
N VAL A 179 -8.81 2.96 -1.43
CA VAL A 179 -9.44 4.00 -0.58
C VAL A 179 -8.73 4.07 0.77
N GLU A 180 -8.50 2.92 1.40
CA GLU A 180 -7.81 2.83 2.69
C GLU A 180 -6.36 3.35 2.61
N TRP A 181 -5.69 3.14 1.48
CA TRP A 181 -4.37 3.70 1.24
C TRP A 181 -4.38 5.23 1.32
N PHE A 182 -5.34 5.88 0.65
CA PHE A 182 -5.52 7.34 0.72
C PHE A 182 -5.83 7.82 2.14
N TYR A 183 -6.70 7.11 2.85
CA TYR A 183 -7.02 7.41 4.25
C TYR A 183 -5.78 7.29 5.14
N SER A 184 -5.04 6.19 5.03
CA SER A 184 -3.86 5.91 5.85
C SER A 184 -2.75 6.94 5.65
N MET A 185 -2.60 7.45 4.42
CA MET A 185 -1.61 8.48 4.10
C MET A 185 -2.10 9.91 4.38
N GLU A 186 -3.28 10.06 5.01
CA GLU A 186 -3.92 11.36 5.29
C GLU A 186 -4.07 12.23 4.03
N LEU A 187 -4.27 11.56 2.90
CA LEU A 187 -4.54 12.22 1.63
C LEU A 187 -6.01 12.62 1.56
N LYS A 188 -6.33 13.46 0.57
CA LYS A 188 -7.72 13.82 0.29
C LYS A 188 -8.52 12.53 0.02
N PRO A 189 -9.59 12.24 0.78
CA PRO A 189 -10.35 11.01 0.62
C PRO A 189 -10.89 10.82 -0.81
N ILE A 190 -10.91 9.58 -1.25
CA ILE A 190 -11.43 9.16 -2.55
C ILE A 190 -12.65 8.24 -2.35
N ASP A 191 -13.69 8.41 -3.16
CA ASP A 191 -15.04 7.86 -2.90
C ASP A 191 -15.72 7.24 -4.12
N TYR A 192 -14.93 6.86 -5.12
CA TYR A 192 -15.34 6.26 -6.40
C TYR A 192 -16.13 7.20 -7.33
N THR A 193 -16.07 8.50 -7.06
CA THR A 193 -16.45 9.53 -8.01
C THR A 193 -15.42 9.66 -9.14
N PRO A 194 -15.81 10.13 -10.33
CA PRO A 194 -14.86 10.46 -11.39
C PRO A 194 -13.76 11.43 -10.93
N GLU A 195 -14.10 12.41 -10.10
CA GLU A 195 -13.17 13.40 -9.55
C GLU A 195 -12.12 12.77 -8.64
N SER A 196 -12.42 11.63 -8.01
CA SER A 196 -11.44 10.88 -7.22
C SER A 196 -10.32 10.29 -8.09
N LEU A 197 -10.58 9.98 -9.36
CA LEU A 197 -9.53 9.54 -10.28
C LEU A 197 -8.53 10.65 -10.59
N MET A 198 -8.97 11.91 -10.57
CA MET A 198 -8.06 13.05 -10.74
C MET A 198 -7.14 13.23 -9.53
N GLU A 199 -7.63 12.95 -8.32
CA GLU A 199 -6.76 12.94 -7.14
C GLU A 199 -5.80 11.75 -7.17
N LEU A 200 -6.25 10.58 -7.63
CA LEU A 200 -5.38 9.42 -7.85
C LEU A 200 -4.23 9.74 -8.81
N ASP A 201 -4.55 10.32 -9.97
CA ASP A 201 -3.57 10.77 -10.95
C ASP A 201 -2.54 11.73 -10.32
N LYS A 202 -3.04 12.77 -9.64
CA LYS A 202 -2.20 13.77 -8.98
C LYS A 202 -1.25 13.18 -7.94
N ILE A 203 -1.71 12.23 -7.13
CA ILE A 203 -0.88 11.61 -6.08
C ILE A 203 0.21 10.73 -6.71
N ILE A 204 -0.14 9.92 -7.71
CA ILE A 204 0.84 9.07 -8.40
C ILE A 204 1.87 9.93 -9.13
N ASP A 205 1.44 10.96 -9.88
CA ASP A 205 2.37 11.85 -10.60
C ASP A 205 3.28 12.65 -9.64
N ALA A 206 2.79 13.04 -8.47
CA ALA A 206 3.56 13.86 -7.53
C ALA A 206 4.51 13.06 -6.65
N HIS A 207 4.19 11.81 -6.32
CA HIS A 207 4.86 11.09 -5.23
C HIS A 207 5.40 9.72 -5.61
N TRP A 208 4.96 9.13 -6.72
CA TRP A 208 5.45 7.80 -7.10
C TRP A 208 6.87 7.88 -7.66
N PRO A 209 7.84 7.10 -7.13
CA PRO A 209 9.21 7.10 -7.63
C PRO A 209 9.33 6.30 -8.95
N ARG A 210 8.81 6.86 -10.04
CA ARG A 210 8.67 6.22 -11.36
C ARG A 210 9.94 5.53 -11.86
N GLU A 211 11.08 6.17 -11.65
CA GLU A 211 12.37 5.69 -12.14
C GLU A 211 12.78 4.35 -11.50
N LEU A 212 12.36 4.07 -10.27
CA LEU A 212 12.64 2.78 -9.61
C LEU A 212 11.87 1.64 -10.28
N PHE A 213 10.65 1.90 -10.76
CA PHE A 213 9.73 0.87 -11.22
C PHE A 213 9.63 0.79 -12.74
N ARG A 214 10.24 1.73 -13.49
CA ARG A 214 10.11 1.84 -14.95
C ARG A 214 10.46 0.53 -15.66
N GLU A 215 11.54 -0.14 -15.25
CA GLU A 215 12.06 -1.35 -15.91
C GLU A 215 11.71 -2.66 -15.19
N ILE A 216 10.97 -2.59 -14.07
CA ILE A 216 10.66 -3.76 -13.26
C ILE A 216 9.53 -4.56 -13.91
N SER A 217 9.74 -5.84 -14.19
CA SER A 217 8.68 -6.73 -14.66
C SER A 217 7.79 -7.15 -13.49
N ILE A 218 6.46 -7.08 -13.68
CA ILE A 218 5.46 -7.56 -12.69
C ILE A 218 5.52 -9.09 -12.49
N ASP A 219 6.13 -9.81 -13.44
CA ASP A 219 6.28 -11.26 -13.38
C ASP A 219 7.62 -11.68 -12.74
N SER A 220 8.46 -10.73 -12.31
CA SER A 220 9.72 -11.06 -11.64
C SER A 220 9.49 -11.42 -10.17
N GLU A 221 10.43 -12.18 -9.60
CA GLU A 221 10.46 -12.53 -8.18
C GLU A 221 11.09 -11.40 -7.32
N GLU A 222 11.36 -10.24 -7.91
CA GLU A 222 11.96 -9.13 -7.19
C GLU A 222 10.94 -8.50 -6.21
N PRO A 223 11.37 -8.08 -5.01
CA PRO A 223 10.49 -7.43 -4.03
C PRO A 223 9.66 -6.26 -4.60
N GLN A 224 10.28 -5.47 -5.47
CA GLN A 224 9.65 -4.32 -6.12
C GLN A 224 8.57 -4.72 -7.12
N SER A 225 8.71 -5.87 -7.77
CA SER A 225 7.68 -6.44 -8.67
C SER A 225 6.39 -6.71 -7.91
N ILE A 226 6.51 -7.28 -6.70
CA ILE A 226 5.37 -7.57 -5.82
C ILE A 226 4.65 -6.28 -5.41
N ILE A 227 5.41 -5.23 -5.05
CA ILE A 227 4.85 -3.91 -4.71
C ILE A 227 4.10 -3.33 -5.91
N LEU A 228 4.73 -3.35 -7.08
CA LEU A 228 4.13 -2.83 -8.32
C LEU A 228 2.85 -3.60 -8.66
N LEU A 229 2.87 -4.94 -8.62
CA LEU A 229 1.70 -5.79 -8.83
C LEU A 229 0.55 -5.40 -7.90
N ARG A 230 0.82 -5.22 -6.61
CA ARG A 230 -0.20 -4.86 -5.63
C ARG A 230 -0.82 -3.50 -5.93
N LEU A 231 0.00 -2.50 -6.23
CA LEU A 231 -0.49 -1.16 -6.58
C LEU A 231 -1.30 -1.17 -7.88
N VAL A 232 -0.89 -1.95 -8.88
CA VAL A 232 -1.63 -2.18 -10.11
C VAL A 232 -2.98 -2.83 -9.83
N LEU A 233 -3.01 -3.87 -8.99
CA LEU A 233 -4.26 -4.51 -8.59
C LEU A 233 -5.18 -3.54 -7.84
N MET A 234 -4.67 -2.77 -6.89
CA MET A 234 -5.46 -1.80 -6.11
C MET A 234 -6.03 -0.69 -6.99
N THR A 235 -5.18 0.02 -7.73
CA THR A 235 -5.58 1.19 -8.51
C THR A 235 -6.32 0.82 -9.80
N GLY A 236 -5.95 -0.30 -10.43
CA GLY A 236 -6.68 -0.86 -11.57
C GLY A 236 -8.07 -1.32 -11.15
N SER A 237 -8.20 -1.98 -10.00
CA SER A 237 -9.51 -2.34 -9.46
C SER A 237 -10.32 -1.11 -9.06
N TYR A 238 -9.69 -0.07 -8.51
CA TYR A 238 -10.34 1.21 -8.22
C TYR A 238 -10.94 1.84 -9.47
N LEU A 239 -10.15 1.97 -10.55
CA LEU A 239 -10.65 2.42 -11.84
C LEU A 239 -11.80 1.54 -12.32
N GLY A 240 -11.65 0.22 -12.25
CA GLY A 240 -12.68 -0.72 -12.67
C GLY A 240 -14.01 -0.50 -11.94
N GLU A 241 -13.99 -0.34 -10.63
CA GLU A 241 -15.18 -0.05 -9.84
C GLU A 241 -15.79 1.34 -10.14
N VAL A 242 -14.97 2.35 -10.44
CA VAL A 242 -15.47 3.65 -10.91
C VAL A 242 -16.20 3.49 -12.25
N LEU A 243 -15.67 2.70 -13.18
CA LEU A 243 -16.32 2.40 -14.47
C LEU A 243 -17.61 1.60 -14.30
N VAL A 244 -17.62 0.58 -13.43
CA VAL A 244 -18.82 -0.21 -13.11
C VAL A 244 -19.93 0.69 -12.57
N ARG A 245 -19.63 1.55 -11.59
CA ARG A 245 -20.63 2.36 -10.89
C ARG A 245 -21.14 3.54 -11.70
N ASN A 246 -20.26 4.24 -12.40
CA ASN A 246 -20.61 5.50 -13.07
C ASN A 246 -20.95 5.29 -14.55
N LEU A 247 -20.32 4.30 -15.21
CA LEU A 247 -20.54 4.04 -16.63
C LEU A 247 -21.36 2.78 -16.90
N GLY A 248 -21.67 1.96 -15.89
CA GLY A 248 -22.43 0.71 -16.05
C GLY A 248 -21.59 -0.43 -16.64
N GLY A 249 -20.27 -0.38 -16.42
CA GLY A 249 -19.37 -1.45 -16.84
C GLY A 249 -19.60 -2.75 -16.08
N ARG A 250 -19.04 -3.84 -16.61
CA ARG A 250 -19.07 -5.16 -15.97
C ARG A 250 -17.70 -5.80 -16.03
N TRP A 251 -17.31 -6.46 -14.94
CA TRP A 251 -16.12 -7.30 -14.94
C TRP A 251 -16.34 -8.54 -15.80
N GLU A 252 -15.44 -8.76 -16.76
CA GLU A 252 -15.42 -9.92 -17.63
C GLU A 252 -14.00 -10.47 -17.73
N ARG A 253 -13.86 -11.75 -18.07
CA ARG A 253 -12.56 -12.41 -18.25
C ARG A 253 -12.49 -13.03 -19.64
N THR A 254 -11.42 -12.75 -20.37
CA THR A 254 -11.10 -13.43 -21.63
C THR A 254 -9.71 -14.04 -21.58
N GLU A 255 -9.41 -14.97 -22.48
CA GLU A 255 -8.10 -15.64 -22.55
C GLU A 255 -6.97 -14.67 -22.95
N ASP A 256 -7.27 -13.68 -23.79
CA ASP A 256 -6.30 -12.74 -24.36
C ASP A 256 -5.97 -11.54 -23.47
N LEU A 257 -6.95 -11.05 -22.70
CA LEU A 257 -6.80 -9.84 -21.87
C LEU A 257 -6.87 -10.13 -20.37
N GLY A 258 -7.21 -11.36 -19.97
CA GLY A 258 -7.53 -11.67 -18.59
C GLY A 258 -8.76 -10.89 -18.11
N TRP A 259 -8.74 -10.48 -16.84
CA TRP A 259 -9.82 -9.70 -16.24
C TRP A 259 -9.79 -8.23 -16.70
N HIS A 260 -10.96 -7.73 -17.09
CA HIS A 260 -11.12 -6.36 -17.59
C HIS A 260 -12.54 -5.86 -17.33
N VAL A 261 -12.78 -4.57 -17.57
CA VAL A 261 -14.13 -3.99 -17.53
C VAL A 261 -14.67 -3.83 -18.95
N CYS A 262 -15.83 -4.43 -19.20
CA CYS A 262 -16.57 -4.30 -20.44
C CYS A 262 -17.60 -3.18 -20.33
N LEU A 263 -17.53 -2.21 -21.25
CA LEU A 263 -18.46 -1.08 -21.39
C LEU A 263 -19.13 -1.16 -22.75
N LYS A 264 -20.35 -1.73 -22.80
CA LYS A 264 -21.02 -2.10 -24.06
C LYS A 264 -20.11 -3.01 -24.91
N ASP A 265 -19.53 -2.49 -25.99
CA ASP A 265 -18.65 -3.23 -26.90
C ASP A 265 -17.15 -2.92 -26.68
N THR A 266 -16.83 -2.04 -25.73
CA THR A 266 -15.46 -1.62 -25.43
C THR A 266 -14.90 -2.42 -24.25
N ARG A 267 -13.79 -3.13 -24.47
CA ARG A 267 -13.03 -3.82 -23.42
C ARG A 267 -11.95 -2.88 -22.88
N VAL A 268 -11.93 -2.68 -21.57
CA VAL A 268 -10.99 -1.78 -20.88
C VAL A 268 -10.11 -2.60 -19.94
N ASN A 269 -8.85 -2.79 -20.33
CA ASN A 269 -7.85 -3.41 -19.45
C ASN A 269 -7.35 -2.40 -18.42
N VAL A 270 -8.09 -2.33 -17.30
CA VAL A 270 -7.82 -1.38 -16.20
C VAL A 270 -6.50 -1.64 -15.48
N PHE A 271 -6.00 -2.88 -15.48
CA PHE A 271 -4.72 -3.23 -14.87
C PHE A 271 -3.55 -2.76 -15.73
N ASN A 272 -3.63 -2.91 -17.05
CA ASN A 272 -2.64 -2.33 -17.96
C ASN A 272 -2.63 -0.79 -17.89
N ILE A 273 -3.80 -0.15 -17.76
CA ILE A 273 -3.86 1.32 -17.54
C ILE A 273 -3.18 1.71 -16.23
N ALA A 274 -3.42 0.96 -15.15
CA ALA A 274 -2.79 1.20 -13.87
C ALA A 274 -1.27 1.02 -13.93
N GLU A 275 -0.80 -0.08 -14.51
CA GLU A 275 0.62 -0.35 -14.70
C GLU A 275 1.32 0.78 -15.46
N ASN A 276 0.76 1.17 -16.61
CA ASN A 276 1.31 2.28 -17.40
C ASN A 276 1.28 3.59 -16.62
N SER A 277 0.26 3.83 -15.78
CA SER A 277 0.17 5.03 -14.93
C SER A 277 1.24 5.09 -13.83
N PHE A 278 1.85 3.96 -13.46
CA PHE A 278 3.01 3.92 -12.56
C PHE A 278 4.36 4.02 -13.28
N ARG A 279 4.43 3.64 -14.57
CA ARG A 279 5.66 3.74 -15.39
C ARG A 279 5.81 5.09 -16.11
N GLU A 280 4.68 5.66 -16.52
CA GLU A 280 4.51 6.88 -17.31
C GLU A 280 3.46 7.79 -16.67
N SER A 281 3.19 8.97 -17.25
CA SER A 281 2.17 9.88 -16.73
C SER A 281 0.84 9.19 -16.41
N SER A 282 0.31 9.49 -15.22
CA SER A 282 -0.94 8.89 -14.77
C SER A 282 -2.12 9.27 -15.68
N SER A 283 -3.04 8.34 -15.89
CA SER A 283 -4.09 8.50 -16.92
C SER A 283 -5.47 8.00 -16.51
N PHE A 284 -5.72 7.78 -15.22
CA PHE A 284 -6.97 7.23 -14.71
C PHE A 284 -8.17 8.13 -15.05
N TYR A 285 -8.08 9.43 -14.76
CA TYR A 285 -9.16 10.38 -15.03
C TYR A 285 -9.37 10.60 -16.53
N ASN A 286 -8.28 10.76 -17.28
CA ASN A 286 -8.34 10.93 -18.73
C ASN A 286 -8.98 9.72 -19.43
N THR A 287 -8.64 8.51 -18.98
CA THR A 287 -9.28 7.27 -19.45
C THR A 287 -10.77 7.29 -19.17
N PHE A 288 -11.19 7.64 -17.95
CA PHE A 288 -12.61 7.76 -17.62
C PHE A 288 -13.34 8.75 -18.55
N LYS A 289 -12.79 9.96 -18.75
CA LYS A 289 -13.42 10.98 -19.60
C LYS A 289 -13.49 10.57 -21.06
N LEU A 290 -12.52 9.80 -21.56
CA LEU A 290 -12.57 9.24 -22.91
C LEU A 290 -13.73 8.23 -23.04
N LEU A 291 -13.82 7.30 -22.10
CA LEU A 291 -14.86 6.27 -22.08
C LEU A 291 -16.27 6.86 -21.88
N GLU A 292 -16.40 7.89 -21.05
CA GLU A 292 -17.64 8.62 -20.84
C GLU A 292 -18.16 9.24 -22.15
N LYS A 293 -17.27 9.88 -22.93
CA LYS A 293 -17.64 10.47 -24.23
C LYS A 293 -18.14 9.43 -25.24
N THR A 294 -17.58 8.23 -25.21
CA THR A 294 -18.02 7.12 -26.09
C THR A 294 -19.34 6.48 -25.68
N LYS A 295 -19.90 6.85 -24.52
CA LYS A 295 -21.20 6.36 -24.03
C LYS A 295 -22.38 7.13 -24.64
N THR A 296 -22.18 8.42 -24.92
CA THR A 296 -23.06 9.34 -25.68
C THR A 296 -22.99 9.07 -27.17
#